data_AF-A0A971X0I5-F1
#
_entry.id   AF-A0A971X0I5-F1
#
_cell.length_a   1.000
_cell.length_b   1.000
_cell.length_c   1.000
_cell.angle_alpha   90.00
_cell.angle_beta   90.00
_cell.angle_gamma   90.00
#
_symmetry.space_group_name_H-M   'P 1'
#
loop_
_entity.id
_entity.type
_entity.pdbx_description
1 polymer ?
#
loop_
_entity_poly.entity_id
_entity_poly.type
_entity_poly.pdbx_seq_one_letter_code
_entity_poly.pdbx_strand_id
1 'polypeptide(L)' 'MENNLTYTKNGDYLIPDLTIQETSQPIGKYGRMRKKYLQEHRPILWNSLILQEKLFPHLLEIEQAAQSRLELMMPELMKA' A
#
# COMPACT_ATOMS: atom_id res chain seq x y z
N MET A 1 -28.32 6.55 1.26
CA MET A 1 -26.98 6.29 1.80
C MET A 1 -26.75 7.30 2.90
N GLU A 2 -26.72 6.85 4.15
CA GLU A 2 -26.43 7.73 5.30
C GLU A 2 -24.92 7.92 5.40
N ASN A 3 -24.46 9.16 5.25
CA ASN A 3 -23.07 9.53 5.48
C ASN A 3 -22.91 9.89 6.96
N ASN A 4 -22.53 8.91 7.79
CA ASN A 4 -22.25 9.09 9.22
C ASN A 4 -20.85 9.67 9.45
N LEU A 5 -20.52 10.82 8.83
CA LEU A 5 -19.29 11.54 9.16
C LEU A 5 -19.48 12.34 10.45
N THR A 6 -18.53 12.23 11.37
CA THR A 6 -18.44 13.11 12.53
C THR A 6 -17.67 14.38 12.16
N TYR A 7 -17.94 15.47 12.87
CA TYR A 7 -17.35 16.77 12.59
C TYR A 7 -16.86 17.43 13.87
N THR A 8 -15.66 18.03 13.80
CA THR A 8 -15.10 18.89 14.84
C THR A 8 -15.28 20.36 14.45
N LYS A 9 -15.87 21.17 15.35
CA LYS A 9 -16.05 22.61 15.14
C LYS A 9 -14.74 23.36 15.37
N ASN A 10 -14.32 24.17 14.40
CA ASN A 10 -13.17 25.08 14.50
C ASN A 10 -13.58 26.49 14.02
N GLY A 11 -13.75 27.41 14.99
CA GLY A 11 -14.33 28.72 14.73
C GLY A 11 -15.76 28.60 14.20
N ASP A 12 -16.01 29.17 13.02
CA ASP A 12 -17.30 29.14 12.33
C ASP A 12 -17.46 27.94 11.38
N TYR A 13 -16.46 27.04 11.30
CA TYR A 13 -16.45 25.91 10.37
C TYR A 13 -16.60 24.56 11.07
N LEU A 14 -17.23 23.61 10.39
CA LEU A 14 -17.27 22.20 10.76
C LEU A 14 -16.28 21.43 9.88
N ILE A 15 -15.24 20.88 10.52
CA ILE A 15 -14.20 20.10 9.84
C ILE A 15 -14.57 18.61 9.98
N PRO A 16 -14.67 17.85 8.88
CA PRO A 16 -14.94 16.42 8.95
C PRO A 16 -13.79 15.65 9.62
N ASP A 17 -14.13 14.72 10.51
CA ASP A 17 -13.15 13.85 11.17
C ASP A 17 -12.78 12.70 10.24
N LEU A 18 -11.83 12.96 9.34
CA LEU A 18 -11.32 11.96 8.41
C LEU A 18 -10.33 11.03 9.12
N THR A 19 -10.65 9.75 9.19
CA THR A 19 -9.71 8.71 9.64
C THR A 19 -9.19 7.93 8.43
N ILE A 20 -7.88 7.69 8.39
CA ILE A 20 -7.29 6.76 7.44
C ILE A 20 -7.43 5.38 8.06
N GLN A 21 -7.95 4.41 7.30
CA GLN A 21 -7.86 3.01 7.70
C GLN A 21 -6.37 2.64 7.70
N GLU A 22 -5.78 2.53 8.88
CA GLU A 22 -4.37 2.14 9.01
C GLU A 22 -4.19 0.76 8.39
N THR A 23 -3.38 0.71 7.33
CA THR A 23 -2.89 -0.54 6.79
C THR A 23 -1.83 -1.07 7.75
N SER A 24 -2.15 -2.14 8.48
CA SER A 24 -1.38 -2.58 9.65
C SER A 24 0.07 -3.04 9.35
N GLN A 25 0.42 -3.29 8.09
CA GLN A 25 1.72 -3.85 7.72
C GLN A 25 2.61 -2.84 6.99
N PRO A 26 3.82 -2.51 7.48
CA PRO A 26 4.71 -1.62 6.75
C PRO A 26 5.20 -2.25 5.43
N ILE A 27 5.41 -1.42 4.40
CA ILE A 27 5.97 -1.88 3.12
C ILE A 27 7.49 -2.08 3.25
N GLY A 28 7.93 -3.31 3.01
CA GLY A 28 9.33 -3.73 3.01
C GLY A 28 10.12 -3.35 1.75
N LYS A 29 11.26 -4.02 1.55
CA LYS A 29 12.24 -3.65 0.50
C LYS A 29 11.65 -3.81 -0.90
N TYR A 30 11.01 -4.94 -1.18
CA TYR A 30 10.55 -5.29 -2.52
C TYR A 30 9.31 -4.48 -2.93
N GLY A 31 8.41 -4.20 -1.98
CA GLY A 31 7.31 -3.27 -2.20
C GLY A 31 7.80 -1.84 -2.49
N ARG A 32 8.84 -1.35 -1.78
CA ARG A 32 9.43 -0.03 -2.10
C ARG A 32 10.10 0.00 -3.47
N MET A 33 10.78 -1.08 -3.87
CA MET A 33 11.33 -1.21 -5.22
C MET A 33 10.23 -1.17 -6.28
N ARG A 34 9.11 -1.88 -6.07
CA ARG A 34 7.96 -1.85 -6.97
C ARG A 34 7.34 -0.47 -7.07
N LYS A 35 7.20 0.24 -5.96
CA LYS A 35 6.73 1.64 -5.92
C LYS A 35 7.57 2.52 -6.84
N LYS A 36 8.90 2.50 -6.67
CA LYS A 36 9.84 3.29 -7.49
C LYS A 36 9.73 2.94 -8.97
N TYR A 37 9.70 1.64 -9.30
CA TYR A 37 9.52 1.19 -10.68
C TYR A 37 8.21 1.68 -11.31
N LEU A 38 7.10 1.63 -10.57
CA LEU A 38 5.81 2.10 -11.08
C LEU A 38 5.84 3.61 -11.38
N GLN A 39 6.46 4.41 -10.52
CA GLN A 39 6.61 5.84 -10.72
C GLN A 39 7.48 6.18 -11.93
N GLU A 40 8.63 5.52 -12.08
CA GLU A 40 9.63 5.85 -13.09
C GLU A 40 9.30 5.26 -14.47
N HIS A 41 8.68 4.07 -14.51
CA HIS A 41 8.56 3.30 -15.75
C HIS A 41 7.11 2.96 -16.14
N ARG A 42 6.14 3.11 -15.23
CA ARG A 42 4.72 2.78 -15.50
C ARG A 42 3.76 3.85 -14.95
N PRO A 43 3.91 5.13 -15.33
CA PRO A 43 3.14 6.24 -14.75
C PRO A 43 1.62 6.10 -14.90
N ILE A 44 1.13 5.52 -16.01
CA ILE A 44 -0.30 5.27 -16.22
C ILE A 44 -0.84 4.28 -15.18
N LEU A 45 -0.14 3.17 -14.97
CA LEU A 45 -0.54 2.15 -14.00
C LEU A 45 -0.42 2.69 -12.57
N TRP A 46 0.64 3.45 -12.27
CA TRP A 46 0.82 4.14 -11.01
C TRP A 46 -0.39 5.01 -10.66
N ASN A 47 -0.78 5.90 -11.58
CA ASN A 47 -1.92 6.79 -11.39
C ASN A 47 -3.23 5.99 -11.25
N SER A 48 -3.44 4.97 -12.08
CA SER A 48 -4.61 4.10 -11.98
C SER A 48 -4.72 3.41 -10.61
N LEU A 49 -3.61 2.94 -10.05
CA LEU A 49 -3.60 2.26 -8.74
C LEU A 49 -3.87 3.23 -7.59
N ILE A 50 -3.38 4.47 -7.67
CA ILE A 50 -3.69 5.52 -6.68
C ILE A 50 -5.17 5.86 -6.73
N LEU A 51 -5.71 6.14 -7.92
CA LEU A 51 -7.10 6.57 -8.09
C LEU A 51 -8.11 5.49 -7.69
N GLN A 52 -7.72 4.22 -7.81
CA GLN A 52 -8.53 3.09 -7.38
C GLN A 52 -8.29 2.71 -5.91
N GLU A 53 -7.43 3.42 -5.18
CA GLU A 53 -7.03 3.10 -3.81
C GLU A 53 -6.39 1.70 -3.65
N LYS A 54 -5.87 1.13 -4.74
CA LYS A 54 -5.30 -0.22 -4.80
C LYS A 54 -3.79 -0.25 -4.74
N LEU A 55 -3.13 0.91 -4.68
CA LEU A 55 -1.67 0.97 -4.66
C LEU A 55 -1.09 0.19 -3.48
N PHE A 56 -1.60 0.41 -2.28
CA PHE A 56 -1.03 -0.21 -1.08
C PHE A 56 -1.18 -1.74 -1.06
N PRO A 57 -2.40 -2.31 -1.27
CA PRO A 57 -2.57 -3.76 -1.39
C PRO A 57 -1.64 -4.39 -2.43
N HIS A 58 -1.51 -3.77 -3.60
CA HIS A 58 -0.62 -4.24 -4.66
C HIS A 58 0.86 -4.27 -4.26
N LEU A 59 1.34 -3.25 -3.53
CA LEU A 59 2.72 -3.25 -3.04
C LEU A 59 2.94 -4.32 -1.97
N LEU A 60 1.93 -4.59 -1.14
CA LEU A 60 1.99 -5.63 -0.11
C LEU A 60 2.01 -7.04 -0.72
N GLU A 61 1.20 -7.29 -1.74
CA GLU A 61 1.19 -8.56 -2.50
C GLU A 61 2.58 -8.86 -3.09
N ILE A 62 3.25 -7.84 -3.63
CA ILE A 62 4.60 -7.99 -4.20
C ILE A 62 5.64 -8.29 -3.12
N GLU A 63 5.53 -7.65 -1.94
CA GLU A 63 6.40 -7.96 -0.80
C GLU A 63 6.22 -9.43 -0.35
N GLN A 64 4.97 -9.86 -0.19
CA GLN A 64 4.64 -11.24 0.20
C GLN A 64 5.13 -12.25 -0.83
N ALA A 65 4.93 -12.00 -2.12
CA ALA A 65 5.43 -12.87 -3.19
C ALA A 65 6.96 -12.99 -3.18
N ALA A 66 7.67 -11.89 -2.91
CA ALA A 66 9.14 -11.91 -2.79
C ALA A 66 9.60 -12.72 -1.57
N GLN A 67 8.92 -12.54 -0.42
CA GLN A 67 9.20 -13.28 0.80
C GLN A 67 8.96 -14.78 0.64
N SER A 68 7.81 -15.18 0.10
CA SER A 68 7.49 -16.59 -0.17
C SER A 68 8.49 -17.24 -1.11
N ARG A 69 8.96 -16.51 -2.13
CA ARG A 69 9.99 -17.03 -3.04
C ARG A 69 11.32 -17.26 -2.33
N LEU A 70 11.71 -16.35 -1.44
CA LEU A 70 12.93 -16.51 -0.62
C LEU A 70 12.81 -17.75 0.26
N GLU A 71 11.70 -17.90 0.98
CA GLU A 71 11.45 -19.04 1.88
C GLU A 71 11.53 -20.38 1.17
N LEU A 72 11.06 -20.47 -0.08
CA LEU A 72 11.16 -21.68 -0.89
C LEU A 72 12.58 -21.97 -1.38
N MET A 73 13.39 -20.93 -1.66
CA MET A 73 14.73 -21.09 -2.22
C MET A 73 15.80 -21.36 -1.15
N MET A 74 15.67 -20.78 0.05
CA MET A 74 16.70 -20.88 1.09
C MET A 74 17.06 -22.32 1.48
N PRO A 75 16.12 -23.28 1.63
CA PRO A 75 16.47 -24.65 1.97
C PRO A 75 17.33 -25.34 0.91
N GLU A 76 17.09 -25.06 -0.37
CA GLU A 76 17.89 -25.62 -1.47
C GLU A 76 19.29 -25.01 -1.51
N LEU A 77 19.41 -23.70 -1.24
CA LEU A 77 20.72 -23.03 -1.14
C LEU A 77 21.54 -23.50 0.06
N MET A 78 20.91 -23.88 1.17
CA MET A 78 21.60 -24.39 2.35
C MET A 78 22.11 -25.82 2.20
N LYS A 79 21.59 -26.58 1.22
CA LYS A 79 22.06 -27.94 0.90
C LYS A 79 23.29 -27.95 -0.02
N ALA A 80 23.61 -26.80 -0.65
CA ALA A 80 24.69 -26.65 -1.62
C ALA A 80 26.04 -26.34 -0.95
#